data_AF-A0AAW6YTM3-F1
#
_entry.id   AF-A0AAW6YTM3-F1
#
_cell.length_a   1.000
_cell.length_b   1.000
_cell.length_c   1.000
_cell.angle_alpha   90.00
_cell.angle_beta   90.00
_cell.angle_gamma   90.00
#
_symmetry.space_group_name_H-M   'P 1'
#
loop_
_entity.id
_entity.type
_entity.pdbx_description
1 polymer ?
#
loop_
_entity_poly.entity_id
_entity_poly.type
_entity_poly.pdbx_seq_one_letter_code
_entity_poly.pdbx_strand_id
1 'polypeptide(L)' 'HPNANARALAQQTTETVGLVVGDVSDPFFGAMVKAVEQVAYHTGNFLLIGNGYHNEQKERQAIEQLIRHRCAALVVHAK' A
#
# COMPACT_ATOMS: atom_id res chain seq x y z
N HIS A 1 -29.87 13.20 16.32
CA HIS A 1 -28.54 13.67 16.79
C HIS A 1 -27.46 12.72 16.29
N PRO A 2 -26.44 13.18 15.55
CA PRO A 2 -25.43 12.29 15.00
C PRO A 2 -24.47 11.89 16.13
N ASN A 3 -24.45 10.58 16.42
CA ASN A 3 -23.83 9.96 17.59
C ASN A 3 -22.29 10.13 17.52
N ALA A 4 -21.69 10.75 18.54
CA ALA A 4 -20.24 11.01 18.57
C ALA A 4 -19.41 9.71 18.47
N ASN A 5 -19.94 8.61 19.00
CA ASN A 5 -19.33 7.28 18.92
C ASN A 5 -19.31 6.73 17.48
N ALA A 6 -20.33 7.02 16.67
CA ALA A 6 -20.37 6.61 15.26
C ALA A 6 -19.39 7.43 14.40
N ARG A 7 -19.14 8.71 14.75
CA ARG A 7 -18.08 9.51 14.12
C ARG A 7 -16.68 9.04 14.52
N ALA A 8 -16.44 8.72 15.79
CA ALA A 8 -15.14 8.20 16.24
C ALA A 8 -14.82 6.84 15.58
N LEU A 9 -15.82 5.95 15.45
CA LEU A 9 -15.67 4.67 14.75
C LEU A 9 -15.45 4.85 13.23
N ALA A 10 -16.10 5.84 12.61
CA ALA A 10 -15.87 6.20 11.21
C ALA A 10 -14.53 6.92 10.98
N GLN A 11 -13.93 7.52 12.02
CA GLN A 11 -12.63 8.20 11.97
C GLN A 11 -11.44 7.25 12.18
N GLN A 12 -11.68 6.01 12.63
CA GLN A 12 -10.65 4.98 12.80
C GLN A 12 -10.79 3.85 11.77
N THR A 13 -11.09 4.18 10.51
CA THR A 13 -11.04 3.20 9.43
C THR A 13 -9.59 2.98 9.04
N THR A 14 -8.98 1.91 9.53
CA THR A 14 -7.69 1.44 9.02
C THR A 14 -7.88 1.00 7.57
N GLU A 15 -7.17 1.65 6.66
CA GLU A 15 -7.16 1.28 5.24
C GLU A 15 -5.88 0.53 4.89
N THR A 16 -5.91 -0.18 3.77
CA THR A 16 -4.74 -0.84 3.21
C THR A 16 -4.22 -0.03 2.04
N VAL A 17 -2.94 0.32 2.07
CA VAL A 17 -2.22 0.93 0.95
C VAL A 17 -1.42 -0.16 0.24
N GLY A 18 -1.48 -0.20 -1.08
CA GLY A 18 -0.67 -1.10 -1.90
C GLY A 18 0.58 -0.39 -2.42
N LEU A 19 1.72 -1.09 -2.45
CA LEU A 19 2.96 -0.62 -3.04
C LEU A 19 3.51 -1.67 -4.00
N VAL A 20 3.79 -1.27 -5.25
CA VAL A 20 4.48 -2.10 -6.24
C VAL A 20 5.90 -1.60 -6.44
N VAL A 21 6.87 -2.48 -6.19
CA VAL A 21 8.31 -2.23 -6.36
C VAL A 21 8.93 -3.21 -7.37
N GLY A 22 10.09 -2.86 -7.92
CA GLY A 22 10.85 -3.77 -8.79
C GLY A 22 11.29 -5.02 -8.03
N ASP A 23 12.18 -4.88 -7.05
CA ASP A 23 12.61 -5.97 -6.18
C ASP A 23 12.85 -5.42 -4.78
N VAL A 24 12.09 -5.89 -3.78
CA VAL A 24 12.27 -5.48 -2.37
C VAL A 24 13.67 -5.76 -1.82
N SER A 25 14.42 -6.67 -2.45
CA SER A 25 15.80 -7.00 -2.07
C SER A 25 16.82 -5.96 -2.54
N ASP A 26 16.46 -5.11 -3.50
CA ASP A 26 17.33 -4.01 -3.97
C ASP A 26 17.33 -2.88 -2.92
N PRO A 27 18.50 -2.37 -2.49
CA PRO A 27 18.60 -1.28 -1.53
C PRO A 27 17.79 -0.02 -1.90
N PHE A 28 17.67 0.31 -3.18
CA PHE A 28 16.86 1.43 -3.66
C PHE A 28 15.38 1.24 -3.29
N PHE A 29 14.82 0.06 -3.58
CA PHE A 29 13.43 -0.25 -3.26
C PHE A 29 13.22 -0.49 -1.77
N GLY A 30 14.21 -1.03 -1.05
CA GLY A 30 14.17 -1.16 0.41
C GLY A 30 14.00 0.20 1.11
N ALA A 31 14.72 1.23 0.66
CA ALA A 31 14.57 2.59 1.16
C ALA A 31 13.16 3.16 0.88
N MET A 32 12.62 2.90 -0.32
CA MET A 32 11.26 3.31 -0.69
C MET A 32 10.19 2.63 0.16
N VAL A 33 10.28 1.31 0.33
CA VAL A 33 9.37 0.53 1.19
C VAL A 33 9.37 1.08 2.60
N LYS A 34 10.56 1.34 3.17
CA LYS A 34 10.68 1.91 4.52
C LYS A 34 10.00 3.27 4.64
N ALA A 35 10.18 4.16 3.66
CA ALA A 35 9.55 5.48 3.69
C ALA A 35 8.01 5.39 3.63
N VAL A 36 7.47 4.53 2.77
CA VAL A 36 6.02 4.33 2.63
C VAL A 36 5.45 3.64 3.87
N GLU A 37 6.13 2.63 4.41
CA GLU A 37 5.74 1.92 5.63
C GLU A 37 5.65 2.87 6.83
N GLN A 38 6.61 3.79 6.99
CA GLN A 38 6.54 4.81 8.02
C GLN A 38 5.28 5.67 7.90
N VAL A 39 4.92 6.12 6.69
CA VAL A 39 3.70 6.93 6.50
C VAL A 39 2.44 6.12 6.77
N ALA A 40 2.39 4.88 6.30
CA ALA A 40 1.27 3.97 6.56
C ALA A 40 1.09 3.74 8.08
N TYR A 41 2.19 3.49 8.79
CA TYR A 41 2.19 3.31 10.24
C TYR A 41 1.66 4.54 10.99
N HIS A 42 2.18 5.74 10.68
CA HIS A 42 1.74 6.98 11.34
C HIS A 42 0.28 7.34 11.02
N THR A 43 -0.28 6.83 9.93
CA THR A 43 -1.67 7.05 9.54
C THR A 43 -2.61 5.93 10.01
N GLY A 44 -2.08 4.90 10.70
CA GLY A 44 -2.87 3.76 11.16
C GLY A 44 -3.33 2.83 10.04
N ASN A 45 -2.64 2.86 8.89
CA ASN A 45 -2.92 2.08 7.69
C ASN A 45 -1.98 0.88 7.57
N PHE A 46 -2.46 -0.18 6.91
CA PHE A 46 -1.63 -1.34 6.55
C PHE A 46 -0.94 -1.11 5.20
N LEU A 47 0.26 -1.66 5.03
CA LEU A 47 0.97 -1.69 3.76
C LEU A 47 1.00 -3.12 3.20
N LEU A 48 0.55 -3.30 1.95
CA LEU A 48 0.75 -4.52 1.17
C LEU A 48 1.76 -4.24 0.05
N ILE A 49 2.73 -5.14 -0.12
CA ILE A 49 3.83 -4.97 -1.08
C ILE A 49 3.74 -6.06 -2.15
N GLY A 50 3.83 -5.66 -3.42
CA GLY A 50 3.95 -6.54 -4.58
C GLY A 50 5.27 -6.31 -5.31
N ASN A 51 5.98 -7.39 -5.67
CA ASN A 51 7.21 -7.33 -6.45
C ASN A 51 6.92 -7.55 -7.95
N GLY A 52 7.31 -6.58 -8.78
CA GLY A 52 7.16 -6.63 -10.23
C GLY A 52 8.35 -7.23 -10.98
N TYR A 53 9.53 -7.29 -10.35
CA TYR A 53 10.80 -7.78 -10.91
C TYR A 53 11.14 -7.20 -12.30
N HIS A 54 10.81 -5.92 -12.54
CA HIS A 54 10.96 -5.23 -13.83
C HIS A 54 10.36 -5.99 -15.02
N ASN A 55 9.29 -6.75 -14.76
CA ASN A 55 8.60 -7.54 -15.74
C ASN A 55 7.15 -7.06 -15.81
N GLU A 56 6.75 -6.53 -16.97
CA GLU A 56 5.44 -5.95 -17.20
C GLU A 56 4.28 -6.87 -16.78
N GLN A 57 4.39 -8.18 -17.07
CA GLN A 57 3.34 -9.14 -16.71
C GLN A 57 3.24 -9.32 -15.19
N LYS A 58 4.38 -9.39 -14.49
CA LYS A 58 4.41 -9.52 -13.03
C LYS A 58 3.97 -8.24 -12.33
N GLU A 59 4.37 -7.07 -12.84
CA GLU A 59 3.90 -5.77 -12.36
C GLU A 59 2.37 -5.67 -12.48
N ARG A 60 1.82 -6.03 -13.64
CA ARG A 60 0.38 -6.08 -13.85
C ARG A 60 -0.31 -7.04 -12.87
N GLN A 61 0.23 -8.24 -12.68
CA GLN A 61 -0.33 -9.20 -11.73
C GLN A 61 -0.31 -8.67 -10.29
N ALA A 62 0.78 -8.01 -9.88
CA ALA A 62 0.89 -7.39 -8.55
C ALA A 62 -0.15 -6.28 -8.37
N ILE A 63 -0.32 -5.39 -9.36
CA ILE A 63 -1.35 -4.35 -9.35
C ILE A 63 -2.74 -4.98 -9.21
N GLU A 64 -3.05 -5.98 -10.04
CA GLU A 64 -4.35 -6.67 -10.00
C GLU A 64 -4.60 -7.37 -8.65
N GLN A 65 -3.56 -7.93 -8.02
CA GLN A 65 -3.65 -8.50 -6.67
C GLN A 65 -3.99 -7.42 -5.64
N LEU A 66 -3.31 -6.28 -5.66
CA LEU A 66 -3.56 -5.19 -4.71
C LEU A 66 -4.97 -4.60 -4.87
N ILE A 67 -5.47 -4.49 -6.11
CA ILE A 67 -6.86 -4.11 -6.40
C ILE A 67 -7.83 -5.14 -5.79
N ARG A 68 -7.58 -6.44 -5.99
CA ARG A 68 -8.42 -7.51 -5.40
C ARG A 68 -8.44 -7.48 -3.87
N HIS A 69 -7.34 -7.08 -3.24
CA HIS A 69 -7.25 -6.88 -1.80
C HIS A 69 -7.89 -5.58 -1.30
N ARG A 70 -8.58 -4.83 -2.17
CA ARG A 70 -9.28 -3.58 -1.84
C ARG A 70 -8.37 -2.55 -1.19
N CYS A 71 -7.14 -2.43 -1.71
CA CYS A 71 -6.28 -1.32 -1.30
C CYS A 71 -6.96 0.01 -1.65
N ALA A 72 -7.03 0.93 -0.68
CA ALA A 72 -7.64 2.24 -0.85
C ALA A 72 -6.83 3.15 -1.79
N ALA A 73 -5.51 2.93 -1.82
CA ALA A 73 -4.58 3.60 -2.72
C ALA A 73 -3.47 2.66 -3.17
N LEU A 74 -2.88 2.96 -4.33
CA LEU A 74 -1.72 2.25 -4.89
C LEU A 74 -0.58 3.23 -5.17
N VAL A 75 0.61 2.90 -4.69
CA VAL A 75 1.87 3.53 -5.09
C VAL A 75 2.60 2.58 -6.02
N VAL A 76 2.98 3.04 -7.21
CA VAL A 76 3.63 2.20 -8.22
C VAL A 76 4.89 2.89 -8.70
N HIS A 77 6.02 2.19 -8.62
CA HIS A 77 7.23 2.58 -9.31
C HIS A 77 7.30 1.87 -10.67
N ALA A 78 7.06 2.61 -11.74
CA ALA A 78 7.31 2.15 -13.11
C ALA A 78 8.68 2.66 -13.59
N LYS A 79 9.45 1.81 -14.26
CA LYS A 79 10.73 2.17 -14.88
C LYS A 79 10.54 2.43 -16.38
#